data_AF-A0A1H0VP58-F1
#
_entry.id   AF-A0A1H0VP58-F1
#
_cell.length_a   1.000
_cell.length_b   1.000
_cell.length_c   1.000
_cell.angle_alpha   90.00
_cell.angle_beta   90.00
_cell.angle_gamma   90.00
#
_symmetry.space_group_name_H-M   'P 1'
#
loop_
_entity.id
_entity.type
_entity.pdbx_description
1 polymer ?
#
loop_
_entity_poly.entity_id
_entity_poly.type
_entity_poly.pdbx_seq_one_letter_code
_entity_poly.pdbx_strand_id
1 'polypeptide(L)'
;MTARFKTASLSQYALAYSRTTEYDHLVSLELGGANSVSNLWVEPNKAGAPATYNPKDTVESTLHRAVCSHRVTLVAAQRAIAANWTTALRTLHL
;
A
#
# COMPACT_ATOMS: atom_id res chain seq x y z
N MET A 1 -10.81 -10.75 -4.05
CA MET A 1 -10.17 -11.11 -5.34
C MET A 1 -9.64 -12.53 -5.29
N THR A 2 -9.77 -13.30 -6.37
CA THR A 2 -9.35 -14.72 -6.42
C THR A 2 -7.86 -14.87 -6.78
N ALA A 3 -7.27 -16.03 -6.48
CA ALA A 3 -5.89 -16.36 -6.82
C ALA A 3 -5.59 -16.19 -8.32
N ARG A 4 -6.55 -16.50 -9.20
CA ARG A 4 -6.43 -16.33 -10.66
C ARG A 4 -6.11 -14.88 -11.05
N PHE A 5 -6.76 -13.90 -10.43
CA PHE A 5 -6.50 -12.49 -10.72
C PHE A 5 -5.12 -12.06 -10.22
N LYS A 6 -4.74 -12.48 -9.00
CA LYS A 6 -3.41 -12.19 -8.42
C LYS A 6 -2.29 -12.73 -9.31
N THR A 7 -2.40 -13.98 -9.78
CA THR A 7 -1.41 -14.59 -10.68
C THR A 7 -1.28 -13.83 -12.00
N ALA A 8 -2.41 -13.46 -12.63
CA ALA A 8 -2.39 -12.70 -13.88
C ALA A 8 -1.79 -11.29 -13.72
N SER A 9 -2.03 -10.64 -12.58
CA SER A 9 -1.40 -9.35 -12.29
C SER A 9 0.11 -9.47 -12.04
N LEU A 10 0.55 -10.45 -11.26
CA LEU A 10 1.97 -10.68 -10.94
C LEU A 10 2.81 -11.06 -12.15
N SER A 11 2.25 -11.76 -13.14
CA SER A 11 2.98 -12.10 -14.36
C SER A 11 3.45 -10.89 -15.16
N GLN A 12 2.76 -9.74 -15.06
CA GLN A 12 3.19 -8.48 -15.67
C GLN A 12 4.51 -7.96 -15.07
N TYR A 13 4.85 -8.40 -13.86
CA TYR A 13 6.06 -8.01 -13.13
C TYR A 13 7.10 -9.14 -13.07
N ALA A 14 6.89 -10.24 -13.80
CA ALA A 14 7.71 -11.45 -13.73
C ALA A 14 7.84 -12.03 -12.30
N LEU A 15 6.80 -11.88 -11.49
CA LEU A 15 6.76 -12.39 -10.11
C LEU A 15 5.88 -13.63 -9.98
N ALA A 16 6.26 -14.54 -9.08
CA ALA A 16 5.50 -15.74 -8.76
C ALA A 16 4.44 -15.45 -7.68
N TYR A 17 3.30 -16.12 -7.77
CA TYR A 17 2.25 -16.07 -6.75
C TYR A 17 2.70 -16.77 -5.46
N SER A 18 2.44 -16.15 -4.32
CA SER A 18 2.47 -16.76 -3.00
C SER A 18 1.07 -16.67 -2.36
N ARG A 19 0.74 -17.60 -1.47
CA ARG A 19 -0.48 -17.49 -0.65
C ARG A 19 -0.51 -16.23 0.20
N THR A 20 0.65 -15.67 0.49
CA THR A 20 0.85 -14.42 1.24
C THR A 20 0.92 -13.17 0.35
N THR A 21 0.70 -13.28 -0.97
CA THR A 21 0.56 -12.13 -1.86
C THR A 21 -0.80 -11.47 -1.68
N GLU A 22 -0.81 -10.15 -1.59
CA GLU A 22 -2.02 -9.35 -1.40
C GLU A 22 -2.27 -8.39 -2.56
N TYR A 23 -3.50 -7.86 -2.62
CA TYR A 23 -3.73 -6.64 -3.37
C TYR A 23 -3.73 -5.52 -2.35
N ASP A 24 -2.92 -4.52 -2.60
CA ASP A 24 -2.78 -3.36 -1.75
C ASP A 24 -3.21 -2.11 -2.50
N HIS A 25 -3.61 -1.08 -1.75
CA HIS A 25 -4.04 0.19 -2.31
C HIS A 25 -2.86 1.13 -2.52
N LEU A 26 -2.79 1.92 -3.60
CA LEU A 26 -1.75 2.94 -3.77
C LEU A 26 -1.90 4.06 -2.72
N VAL A 27 -3.15 4.48 -2.48
CA VAL A 27 -3.57 5.29 -1.32
C VAL A 27 -4.51 4.44 -0.48
N SER A 28 -4.20 4.25 0.81
CA SER A 28 -5.00 3.44 1.72
C SER A 28 -6.43 3.97 1.89
N LEU A 29 -7.36 3.09 2.22
CA LEU A 29 -8.74 3.48 2.54
C LEU A 29 -8.81 4.43 3.76
N GLU A 30 -7.89 4.26 4.72
CA GLU A 30 -7.75 5.14 5.90
C GLU A 30 -7.33 6.58 5.53
N LEU A 31 -6.72 6.74 4.35
CA LEU A 31 -6.39 8.03 3.74
C LEU A 31 -7.37 8.39 2.62
N GLY A 32 -8.57 7.79 2.59
CA GLY A 32 -9.61 8.11 1.61
C GLY A 32 -9.35 7.60 0.20
N GLY A 33 -8.48 6.60 0.03
CA GLY A 33 -8.30 5.90 -1.23
C GLY A 33 -9.55 5.16 -1.70
N ALA A 34 -9.61 4.84 -2.99
CA ALA A 34 -10.76 4.17 -3.60
C ALA A 34 -10.52 2.66 -3.79
N ASN A 35 -11.59 1.87 -3.79
CA ASN A 35 -11.57 0.45 -4.20
C ASN A 35 -11.62 0.30 -5.73
N SER A 36 -10.85 1.09 -6.47
CA SER A 36 -10.77 1.06 -7.94
C SER A 36 -9.54 0.30 -8.41
N VAL A 37 -9.61 -0.32 -9.60
CA VAL A 37 -8.47 -1.01 -10.21
C VAL A 37 -7.25 -0.09 -10.36
N SER A 38 -7.47 1.20 -10.61
CA SER A 38 -6.41 2.22 -10.70
C SER A 38 -5.68 2.47 -9.38
N ASN A 39 -6.29 2.12 -8.24
CA ASN A 39 -5.70 2.27 -6.92
C ASN A 39 -5.25 0.92 -6.34
N LEU A 40 -5.33 -0.19 -7.08
CA LEU A 40 -4.96 -1.52 -6.58
C LEU A 40 -3.73 -2.05 -7.32
N TRP A 41 -2.76 -2.55 -6.57
CA TRP A 41 -1.56 -3.19 -7.11
C TRP A 41 -1.28 -4.50 -6.36
N VAL A 42 -0.62 -5.44 -7.03
CA VAL A 42 -0.21 -6.70 -6.39
C VAL A 42 1.00 -6.46 -5.51
N GLU A 43 0.87 -6.76 -4.23
CA GLU A 43 1.97 -6.70 -3.29
C GLU A 43 2.54 -8.10 -3.04
N PRO A 44 3.71 -8.43 -3.62
CA PRO A 44 4.41 -9.66 -3.33
C PRO A 44 5.04 -9.59 -1.93
N ASN A 45 4.79 -10.60 -1.12
CA ASN A 45 5.50 -10.77 0.14
C ASN A 45 6.85 -11.46 -0.09
N LYS A 46 7.74 -11.41 0.90
CA LYS A 46 9.01 -12.14 0.89
C LYS A 46 8.77 -13.64 0.65
N ALA A 47 9.62 -14.25 -0.18
CA ALA A 47 9.58 -15.69 -0.44
C ALA A 47 9.67 -16.47 0.87
N GLY A 48 8.73 -17.40 1.10
CA GLY A 48 8.65 -18.21 2.32
C GLY A 48 8.10 -17.49 3.55
N ALA A 49 7.52 -16.28 3.42
CA ALA A 49 6.88 -15.61 4.55
C ALA A 49 5.75 -16.48 5.15
N PRO A 50 5.73 -16.68 6.48
CA PRO A 50 4.73 -17.53 7.14
C PRO A 50 3.34 -16.89 7.20
N ALA A 51 3.27 -15.57 7.05
CA ALA A 51 2.07 -14.76 7.03
C ALA A 51 2.27 -13.55 6.12
N THR A 52 1.17 -12.87 5.78
CA THR A 52 1.25 -11.54 5.17
C THR A 52 1.97 -10.59 6.12
N TYR A 53 2.96 -9.88 5.60
CA TYR A 53 3.55 -8.72 6.26
C TYR A 53 3.73 -7.62 5.22
N ASN A 54 3.03 -6.51 5.42
CA ASN A 54 3.14 -5.33 4.58
C ASN A 54 3.82 -4.20 5.39
N PRO A 55 5.10 -3.87 5.12
CA PRO A 55 5.77 -2.75 5.77
C PRO A 55 5.07 -1.39 5.56
N LYS A 56 4.28 -1.25 4.49
CA LYS A 56 3.53 -0.02 4.18
C LYS A 56 2.42 0.25 5.18
N ASP A 57 1.83 -0.78 5.82
CA ASP A 57 0.79 -0.62 6.84
C ASP A 57 1.21 0.35 7.97
N THR A 58 2.49 0.29 8.38
CA THR A 58 3.01 1.18 9.43
C THR A 58 3.08 2.63 8.96
N VAL A 59 3.40 2.85 7.67
CA VAL A 59 3.39 4.18 7.05
C VAL A 59 1.96 4.70 6.95
N GLU A 60 1.02 3.88 6.47
CA GLU A 60 -0.40 4.23 6.36
C GLU A 60 -1.00 4.63 7.70
N SER A 61 -0.81 3.79 8.72
CA SER A 61 -1.27 4.05 10.08
C SER A 61 -0.66 5.34 10.66
N THR A 62 0.60 5.62 10.36
CA THR A 62 1.28 6.85 10.83
C THR A 62 0.72 8.08 10.14
N LEU A 63 0.52 8.02 8.82
CA LEU A 63 -0.10 9.09 8.04
C LEU A 63 -1.54 9.34 8.48
N HIS A 64 -2.34 8.29 8.70
CA HIS A 64 -3.71 8.41 9.19
C HIS A 64 -3.76 9.14 10.52
N ARG A 65 -2.91 8.75 11.50
CA ARG A 65 -2.79 9.47 12.79
C ARG A 65 -2.36 10.92 12.61
N ALA A 66 -1.41 11.20 11.71
CA ALA A 66 -0.95 12.56 11.44
C ALA A 66 -2.04 13.44 10.81
N VAL A 67 -2.89 12.87 9.95
CA VAL A 67 -4.07 13.55 9.39
C VAL A 67 -5.12 13.80 10.47
N CYS A 68 -5.47 12.79 11.28
CA CYS A 68 -6.46 12.93 12.36
C CYS A 68 -6.03 13.93 13.45
N SER A 69 -4.72 14.07 13.68
CA SER A 69 -4.15 15.07 14.61
C SER A 69 -3.87 16.42 13.96
N HIS A 70 -4.26 16.61 12.69
CA HIS A 70 -4.05 17.84 11.92
C HIS A 70 -2.57 18.26 11.78
N ARG A 71 -1.61 17.34 11.96
CA ARG A 71 -0.18 17.60 11.73
C ARG A 71 0.15 17.74 10.25
N VAL A 72 -0.60 17.04 9.39
CA VAL A 72 -0.52 17.14 7.92
C VAL A 72 -1.93 17.17 7.34
N THR A 73 -2.09 17.73 6.14
CA THR A 73 -3.38 17.68 5.44
C THR A 73 -3.58 16.31 4.77
N LEU A 74 -4.84 15.90 4.58
CA LEU A 74 -5.18 14.67 3.87
C LEU A 74 -4.53 14.63 2.48
N VAL A 75 -4.62 15.73 1.73
CA VAL A 75 -4.04 15.84 0.38
C VAL A 75 -2.51 15.68 0.39
N ALA A 76 -1.82 16.22 1.40
CA ALA A 76 -0.37 16.06 1.53
C ALA A 76 0.01 14.59 1.79
N ALA A 77 -0.72 13.92 2.70
CA ALA A 77 -0.52 12.49 2.97
C ALA A 77 -0.76 11.62 1.73
N GLN A 78 -1.87 11.84 1.02
CA GLN A 78 -2.22 11.12 -0.21
C GLN A 78 -1.15 11.29 -1.29
N ARG A 79 -0.67 12.52 -1.52
CA ARG A 79 0.38 12.79 -2.51
C ARG A 79 1.71 12.13 -2.14
N ALA A 80 2.10 12.19 -0.87
CA ALA A 80 3.36 11.62 -0.42
C ALA A 80 3.38 10.08 -0.53
N ILE A 81 2.31 9.41 -0.08
CA ILE A 81 2.24 7.94 -0.12
C ILE A 81 2.15 7.40 -1.55
N ALA A 82 1.36 8.05 -2.41
CA ALA A 82 1.21 7.66 -3.81
C ALA A 82 2.48 7.89 -4.64
N ALA A 83 3.28 8.92 -4.30
CA ALA A 83 4.54 9.19 -4.99
C ALA A 83 5.62 8.18 -4.61
N ASN A 84 5.84 7.96 -3.31
CA ASN A 84 6.77 6.95 -2.80
C ASN A 84 6.54 6.73 -1.30
N TRP A 85 5.76 5.69 -0.97
CA TRP A 85 5.42 5.33 0.41
C TRP A 85 6.65 5.13 1.32
N THR A 86 7.78 4.62 0.79
CA THR A 86 9.01 4.39 1.59
C THR A 86 9.64 5.68 2.10
N THR A 87 9.33 6.82 1.46
CA THR A 87 9.86 8.14 1.82
C THR A 87 8.79 9.09 2.35
N ALA A 88 7.52 8.69 2.34
CA ALA A 88 6.39 9.57 2.63
C ALA A 88 6.49 10.25 4.00
N LEU A 89 6.88 9.50 5.04
CA LEU A 89 7.05 10.05 6.39
C LEU A 89 8.15 11.11 6.42
N ARG A 90 9.31 10.82 5.82
CA ARG A 90 10.42 11.77 5.71
C ARG A 90 10.02 13.03 4.93
N THR A 91 9.33 12.87 3.81
CA THR A 91 8.84 13.97 2.97
C THR A 91 7.88 14.90 3.73
N LEU A 92 7.13 14.36 4.69
CA LEU A 92 6.17 15.10 5.51
C LEU A 92 6.71 15.49 6.89
N HIS A 93 7.98 15.22 7.17
CA HIS A 93 8.62 15.51 8.45
C HIS A 93 7.90 14.84 9.66
N LEU A 94 7.49 13.58 9.48
CA LEU A 94 6.81 12.74 10.48
C LEU A 94 7.73 11.71 11.12
#